data_AF-A5L2Z7-F1
#
_entry.id   AF-A5L2Z7-F1
#
_cell.length_a   1.000
_cell.length_b   1.000
_cell.length_c   1.000
_cell.angle_alpha   90.00
_cell.angle_beta   90.00
_cell.angle_gamma   90.00
#
_symmetry.space_group_name_H-M   'P 1'
#
loop_
_entity.id
_entity.type
_entity.pdbx_description
1 polymer ?
#
loop_
_entity_poly.entity_id
_entity_poly.type
_entity_poly.pdbx_seq_one_letter_code
_entity_poly.pdbx_strand_id
1 'polypeptide(L)'
;SIGADFFKKAHQTSARYPKEVSEFESVGLTPYYDDDFSAPFVLESALKIGLELKEHIQIESNHTQMLIGEVVTLHAPKNALMPDGYLDLEALDTVTISGLDSYHVTQRLRRLSYAKPDEPLFPLTREGDPTSW
;
A
#
# COMPACT_ATOMS: atom_id res chain seq x y z
N SER A 1 0.95 -1.39 -3.65
CA SER A 1 0.59 0.05 -3.70
C SER A 1 0.13 0.41 -5.09
N ILE A 2 -0.60 1.51 -5.23
CA ILE A 2 -0.98 2.08 -6.52
C ILE A 2 -0.17 3.36 -6.72
N GLY A 3 0.50 3.49 -7.86
CA GLY A 3 1.27 4.66 -8.24
C GLY A 3 0.43 5.66 -9.03
N ALA A 4 0.82 6.94 -9.00
CA ALA A 4 0.15 8.02 -9.73
C ALA A 4 0.19 7.85 -11.27
N ASP A 5 1.13 7.08 -11.78
CA ASP A 5 1.30 6.74 -13.19
C ASP A 5 0.27 5.71 -13.70
N PHE A 6 -0.18 4.78 -12.85
CA PHE A 6 -1.10 3.69 -13.24
C PHE A 6 -2.44 3.65 -12.50
N PHE A 7 -2.77 4.65 -11.67
CA PHE A 7 -4.03 4.65 -10.90
C PHE A 7 -5.30 4.51 -11.75
N LYS A 8 -5.29 5.00 -13.01
CA LYS A 8 -6.44 4.86 -13.93
C LYS A 8 -6.70 3.39 -14.30
N LYS A 9 -5.63 2.62 -14.56
CA LYS A 9 -5.73 1.18 -14.81
C LYS A 9 -6.21 0.45 -13.56
N ALA A 10 -5.67 0.82 -12.40
CA ALA A 10 -6.11 0.27 -11.11
C ALA A 10 -7.58 0.59 -10.82
N HIS A 11 -8.06 1.80 -11.13
CA HIS A 11 -9.47 2.15 -11.00
C HIS A 11 -10.35 1.31 -11.94
N GLN A 12 -9.90 1.12 -13.18
CA GLN A 12 -10.62 0.36 -14.19
C GLN A 12 -10.85 -1.11 -13.81
N THR A 13 -10.01 -1.71 -12.95
CA THR A 13 -10.22 -3.09 -12.48
C THR A 13 -11.50 -3.25 -11.66
N SER A 14 -12.10 -2.15 -11.17
CA SER A 14 -13.39 -2.17 -10.46
C SER A 14 -14.61 -2.34 -11.38
N ALA A 15 -14.41 -2.28 -12.70
CA ALA A 15 -15.49 -2.51 -13.66
C ALA A 15 -16.02 -3.95 -13.58
N ARG A 16 -17.25 -4.16 -14.05
CA ARG A 16 -17.93 -5.46 -14.01
C ARG A 16 -17.44 -6.34 -15.16
N TYR A 17 -16.30 -6.99 -14.99
CA TYR A 17 -15.81 -8.01 -15.91
C TYR A 17 -16.55 -9.35 -15.72
N PRO A 18 -16.70 -10.16 -16.78
CA PRO A 18 -17.13 -11.55 -16.64
C PRO A 18 -16.16 -12.33 -15.74
N LYS A 19 -16.65 -13.34 -15.03
CA LYS A 19 -15.89 -14.12 -14.03
C LYS A 19 -14.63 -14.79 -14.60
N GLU A 20 -14.64 -15.08 -15.89
CA GLU A 20 -13.62 -15.82 -16.62
C GLU A 20 -12.58 -14.90 -17.27
N VAL A 21 -12.81 -13.59 -17.21
CA VAL A 21 -11.96 -12.56 -17.81
C VAL A 21 -11.06 -11.98 -16.73
N SER A 22 -9.75 -12.09 -16.90
CA SER A 22 -8.78 -11.48 -15.99
C SER A 22 -8.74 -9.96 -16.17
N GLU A 23 -8.80 -9.23 -15.08
CA GLU A 23 -8.62 -7.77 -15.09
C GLU A 23 -7.21 -7.38 -15.50
N PHE A 24 -6.18 -8.19 -15.17
CA PHE A 24 -4.79 -7.95 -15.61
C PHE A 24 -4.72 -7.77 -17.13
N GLU A 25 -5.28 -8.73 -17.88
CA GLU A 25 -5.35 -8.68 -19.34
C GLU A 25 -6.21 -7.51 -19.81
N SER A 26 -7.38 -7.33 -19.20
CA SER A 26 -8.36 -6.33 -19.62
C SER A 26 -7.89 -4.88 -19.48
N VAL A 27 -7.09 -4.58 -18.46
CA VAL A 27 -6.62 -3.21 -18.18
C VAL A 27 -5.15 -2.99 -18.54
N GLY A 28 -4.46 -4.05 -19.00
CA GLY A 28 -3.05 -4.02 -19.35
C GLY A 28 -2.15 -3.75 -18.15
N LEU A 29 -2.43 -4.39 -17.01
CA LEU A 29 -1.50 -4.51 -15.89
C LEU A 29 -0.72 -5.82 -16.01
N THR A 30 0.54 -5.82 -15.58
CA THR A 30 1.42 -6.95 -15.81
C THR A 30 1.48 -7.85 -14.56
N PRO A 31 1.08 -9.13 -14.64
CA PRO A 31 1.24 -10.03 -13.51
C PRO A 31 2.73 -10.31 -13.26
N TYR A 32 3.14 -10.25 -11.99
CA TYR A 32 4.47 -10.61 -11.51
C TYR A 32 4.34 -11.79 -10.56
N TYR A 33 5.05 -12.88 -10.85
CA TYR A 33 5.07 -14.07 -10.01
C TYR A 33 6.40 -14.13 -9.28
N ASP A 34 6.32 -14.38 -7.97
CA ASP A 34 7.49 -14.68 -7.15
C ASP A 34 7.60 -16.20 -7.01
N ASP A 35 8.82 -16.73 -6.99
CA ASP A 35 9.05 -18.18 -6.97
C ASP A 35 8.46 -18.83 -5.70
N ASP A 36 8.42 -18.07 -4.60
CA ASP A 36 7.96 -18.52 -3.28
C ASP A 36 6.50 -18.12 -2.97
N PHE A 37 5.76 -17.52 -3.92
CA PHE A 37 4.39 -17.07 -3.69
C PHE A 37 3.45 -17.38 -4.87
N SER A 38 2.42 -18.21 -4.61
CA SER A 38 1.58 -18.76 -5.68
C SER A 38 0.65 -17.75 -6.37
N ALA A 39 0.30 -16.64 -5.71
CA ALA A 39 -0.59 -15.63 -6.29
C ALA A 39 0.22 -14.51 -6.97
N PRO A 40 -0.27 -13.96 -8.10
CA PRO A 40 0.44 -12.89 -8.79
C PRO A 40 0.36 -11.56 -8.02
N PHE A 41 1.43 -10.77 -8.14
CA PHE A 41 1.44 -9.35 -7.83
C PHE A 41 1.27 -8.51 -9.11
N VAL A 42 1.11 -7.20 -8.94
CA VAL A 42 1.13 -6.23 -10.05
C VAL A 42 2.56 -5.72 -10.23
N LEU A 43 3.22 -6.02 -11.35
CA LEU A 43 4.62 -5.66 -11.61
C LEU A 43 4.88 -4.17 -11.38
N GLU A 44 3.99 -3.32 -11.89
CA GLU A 44 4.03 -1.85 -11.83
C GLU A 44 4.00 -1.31 -10.39
N SER A 45 3.52 -2.10 -9.43
CA SER A 45 3.42 -1.70 -8.03
C SER A 45 4.79 -1.64 -7.35
N ALA A 46 5.21 -0.48 -6.85
CA ALA A 46 6.48 -0.38 -6.14
C ALA A 46 6.49 -1.16 -4.81
N LEU A 47 5.39 -1.16 -4.07
CA LEU A 47 5.24 -1.87 -2.79
C LEU A 47 4.26 -3.04 -2.94
N LYS A 48 4.69 -4.27 -2.72
CA LYS A 48 3.84 -5.47 -2.82
C LYS A 48 3.87 -6.23 -1.49
N ILE A 49 2.72 -6.73 -1.06
CA ILE A 49 2.59 -7.55 0.17
C ILE A 49 1.97 -8.90 -0.18
N GLY A 50 2.66 -9.98 0.16
CA GLY A 50 2.15 -11.34 0.08
C GLY A 50 1.48 -11.70 1.41
N LEU A 51 0.24 -12.18 1.35
CA LEU A 51 -0.56 -12.52 2.52
C LEU A 51 -0.97 -14.00 2.50
N GLU A 52 -0.84 -14.67 3.64
CA GLU A 52 -1.46 -15.97 3.88
C GLU A 52 -2.76 -15.77 4.69
N LEU A 53 -3.88 -16.31 4.23
CA LEU A 53 -5.17 -16.17 4.93
C LEU A 53 -5.14 -16.88 6.29
N LYS A 54 -5.47 -16.17 7.37
CA LYS A 54 -5.55 -16.70 8.75
C LYS A 54 -6.97 -16.72 9.29
N GLU A 55 -7.80 -15.75 8.93
CA GLU A 55 -9.18 -15.70 9.41
C GLU A 55 -10.12 -15.09 8.37
N HIS A 56 -11.36 -15.56 8.38
CA HIS A 56 -12.46 -15.07 7.55
C HIS A 56 -13.67 -14.84 8.44
N ILE A 57 -14.10 -13.58 8.55
CA ILE A 57 -15.19 -13.16 9.43
C ILE A 57 -16.29 -12.50 8.61
N GLN A 58 -17.50 -13.07 8.68
CA GLN A 58 -18.70 -12.47 8.09
C GLN A 58 -19.27 -11.39 9.01
N ILE A 59 -19.50 -10.20 8.45
CA ILE A 59 -20.18 -9.10 9.15
C ILE A 59 -21.65 -9.15 8.77
N GLU A 60 -22.46 -9.80 9.60
CA GLU A 60 -23.88 -10.07 9.31
C GLU A 60 -24.72 -8.81 9.11
N SER A 61 -24.36 -7.68 9.73
CA SER A 61 -25.14 -6.45 9.69
C SER A 61 -25.16 -5.76 8.31
N ASN A 62 -24.15 -6.00 7.47
CA ASN A 62 -24.03 -5.36 6.15
C ASN A 62 -23.57 -6.32 5.04
N HIS A 63 -23.47 -7.62 5.35
CA HIS A 63 -23.06 -8.68 4.43
C HIS A 63 -21.68 -8.48 3.81
N THR A 64 -20.76 -7.81 4.51
CA THR A 64 -19.35 -7.71 4.12
C THR A 64 -18.52 -8.81 4.77
N GLN A 65 -17.33 -9.05 4.23
CA GLN A 65 -16.38 -10.03 4.75
C GLN A 65 -15.10 -9.30 5.21
N MET A 66 -14.65 -9.57 6.42
CA MET A 66 -13.35 -9.16 6.92
C MET A 66 -12.38 -10.34 6.79
N LEU A 67 -11.31 -10.14 6.01
CA LEU A 67 -10.25 -11.12 5.80
C LEU A 67 -9.02 -10.70 6.61
N ILE A 68 -8.48 -11.61 7.42
CA ILE A 68 -7.24 -11.40 8.17
C ILE A 68 -6.16 -12.26 7.51
N GLY A 69 -5.09 -11.59 7.06
CA GLY A 69 -3.93 -12.24 6.45
C GLY A 69 -2.65 -11.96 7.22
N GLU A 70 -1.78 -12.95 7.32
CA GLU A 70 -0.40 -12.82 7.82
C GLU A 70 0.51 -12.36 6.69
N VAL A 71 1.34 -11.34 6.94
CA VAL A 71 2.35 -10.89 5.98
C VAL A 71 3.48 -11.90 5.92
N VAL A 72 3.60 -12.61 4.80
CA VAL A 72 4.66 -13.60 4.55
C VAL A 72 5.76 -13.07 3.63
N THR A 73 5.45 -12.06 2.81
CA THR A 73 6.40 -11.48 1.85
C THR A 73 6.17 -9.98 1.70
N LEU A 74 7.26 -9.22 1.57
CA LEU A 74 7.25 -7.78 1.31
C LEU A 74 8.25 -7.45 0.20
N HIS A 75 7.77 -6.86 -0.89
CA HIS A 75 8.65 -6.26 -1.91
C HIS A 75 8.54 -4.75 -1.83
N ALA A 76 9.68 -4.09 -1.62
CA ALA A 76 9.78 -2.64 -1.65
C ALA A 76 11.17 -2.24 -2.18
N PRO A 77 11.29 -1.08 -2.87
CA PRO A 77 12.57 -0.52 -3.22
C PRO A 77 13.40 -0.24 -1.96
N LYS A 78 14.67 -0.66 -1.96
CA LYS A 78 15.57 -0.48 -0.80
C LYS A 78 15.70 0.99 -0.36
N ASN A 79 15.64 1.92 -1.31
CA ASN A 79 15.71 3.36 -1.06
C ASN A 79 14.46 3.94 -0.39
N ALA A 80 13.35 3.20 -0.35
CA ALA A 80 12.16 3.61 0.38
C ALA A 80 12.20 3.19 1.86
N LEU A 81 13.02 2.20 2.21
CA LEU A 81 13.18 1.72 3.58
C LEU A 81 14.27 2.51 4.30
N MET A 82 13.91 3.21 5.37
CA MET A 82 14.83 3.98 6.20
C MET A 82 15.52 3.09 7.24
N PRO A 83 16.66 3.54 7.81
CA PRO A 83 17.45 2.73 8.75
C PRO A 83 16.68 2.26 10.00
N ASP A 84 15.68 3.02 10.42
CA ASP A 84 14.82 2.73 11.57
C ASP A 84 13.60 1.83 11.22
N GLY A 85 13.50 1.37 9.98
CA GLY A 85 12.38 0.56 9.48
C GLY A 85 11.20 1.37 8.94
N TYR A 86 11.25 2.70 8.97
CA TYR A 86 10.21 3.54 8.35
C TYR A 86 10.20 3.35 6.83
N LEU A 87 9.02 3.04 6.27
CA LEU A 87 8.83 2.97 4.82
C LEU A 87 8.30 4.30 4.30
N ASP A 88 9.11 4.98 3.50
CA ASP A 88 8.76 6.24 2.85
C ASP A 88 7.82 5.98 1.66
N LEU A 89 6.51 6.04 1.90
CA LEU A 89 5.48 5.86 0.87
C LEU A 89 5.40 6.99 -0.16
N GLU A 90 5.83 8.20 0.21
CA GLU A 90 5.80 9.36 -0.69
C GLU A 90 6.93 9.27 -1.71
N ALA A 91 8.09 8.74 -1.32
CA ALA A 91 9.15 8.40 -2.26
C ALA A 91 8.77 7.27 -3.25
N LEU A 92 7.63 6.62 -3.04
CA LEU A 92 7.07 5.60 -3.93
C LEU A 92 5.92 6.13 -4.79
N ASP A 93 5.63 7.44 -4.75
CA ASP A 93 4.52 8.08 -5.48
C ASP A 93 3.18 7.35 -5.30
N THR A 94 2.95 6.81 -4.10
CA THR A 94 1.74 6.05 -3.79
C THR A 94 0.54 6.97 -3.65
N VAL A 95 -0.56 6.63 -4.30
CA VAL A 95 -1.82 7.39 -4.20
C VAL A 95 -2.68 6.92 -3.04
N THR A 96 -3.54 7.81 -2.55
CA THR A 96 -4.60 7.53 -1.58
C THR A 96 -5.97 7.85 -2.18
N ILE A 97 -7.04 7.36 -1.55
CA ILE A 97 -8.41 7.57 -2.01
C ILE A 97 -9.23 8.28 -0.92
N SER A 98 -10.06 9.22 -1.32
CA SER A 98 -11.13 9.79 -0.51
C SER A 98 -12.48 9.55 -1.17
N GLY A 99 -13.47 9.04 -0.45
CA GLY A 99 -14.76 8.69 -1.04
C GLY A 99 -14.65 7.47 -1.95
N LEU A 100 -15.35 7.48 -3.09
CA LEU A 100 -15.46 6.33 -3.98
C LEU A 100 -14.55 6.44 -5.23
N ASP A 101 -14.19 7.65 -5.64
CA ASP A 101 -13.63 7.92 -6.97
C ASP A 101 -12.55 9.02 -7.00
N SER A 102 -12.20 9.62 -5.86
CA SER A 102 -11.22 10.70 -5.79
C SER A 102 -9.87 10.19 -5.29
N TYR A 103 -8.84 10.32 -6.15
CA TYR A 103 -7.46 9.90 -5.90
C TYR A 103 -6.56 11.09 -5.62
N HIS A 104 -5.64 10.94 -4.67
CA HIS A 104 -4.74 12.01 -4.21
C HIS A 104 -3.30 11.50 -4.15
N VAL A 105 -2.35 12.39 -4.41
CA VAL A 105 -0.95 12.18 -4.05
C VAL A 105 -0.73 12.62 -2.60
N THR A 106 0.15 11.94 -1.89
CA THR A 106 0.51 12.33 -0.52
C THR A 106 1.55 13.43 -0.53
N GLN A 107 1.46 14.36 0.42
CA GLN A 107 2.51 15.32 0.72
C GLN A 107 2.85 15.25 2.22
N ARG A 108 4.08 14.86 2.57
CA ARG A 108 4.50 14.76 3.98
C ARG A 108 4.56 16.14 4.60
N LEU A 109 3.95 16.23 5.78
CA LEU A 109 4.14 17.36 6.68
C LEU A 109 5.46 17.20 7.43
N ARG A 110 5.56 16.22 8.34
CA ARG A 110 6.75 15.89 9.13
C ARG A 110 6.69 14.45 9.62
N ARG A 111 7.85 13.90 10.00
CA ARG A 111 7.95 12.83 11.00
C ARG A 111 8.14 13.50 12.36
N LEU A 112 7.46 13.03 13.39
CA LEU A 112 7.51 13.62 14.74
C LEU A 112 8.05 12.58 15.72
N SER A 113 8.77 13.05 16.74
CA SER A 113 9.20 12.23 17.86
C SER A 113 8.02 11.57 18.58
N TYR A 114 8.30 10.47 19.28
CA TYR A 114 7.30 9.80 20.11
C TYR A 114 6.76 10.78 21.17
N ALA A 115 5.44 10.97 21.18
CA ALA A 115 4.81 11.91 22.09
C ALA A 115 4.84 11.40 23.53
N LYS A 116 5.30 12.25 24.46
CA LYS A 116 5.18 12.03 25.90
C LYS A 116 4.56 13.27 26.56
N PRO A 117 3.75 13.12 27.63
CA PRO A 117 3.00 14.23 28.22
C PRO A 117 3.86 15.44 28.63
N ASP A 118 5.06 15.18 29.16
CA ASP A 118 5.92 16.20 29.76
C ASP A 118 7.16 16.51 28.90
N GLU A 119 7.19 16.08 27.62
CA GLU A 119 8.30 16.35 26.70
C GLU A 119 7.79 17.10 25.45
N PRO A 120 8.45 18.18 25.01
CA PRO A 120 8.09 18.85 23.77
C PRO A 120 8.36 17.96 22.56
N LEU A 121 7.47 18.04 21.56
CA LEU A 121 7.69 17.39 20.27
C LEU A 121 8.85 18.05 19.53
N PHE A 122 9.57 17.24 18.76
CA PHE A 122 10.56 17.71 17.80
C PHE A 122 10.44 16.92 16.48
N PRO A 123 10.75 17.56 15.34
CA PRO A 123 10.73 16.87 14.07
C PRO A 123 11.85 15.85 13.93
N LEU A 124 11.61 14.83 13.12
CA LEU A 124 12.61 13.86 12.70
C LEU A 124 12.94 14.07 11.21
N THR A 125 14.18 13.77 10.83
CA THR A 125 14.60 13.65 9.43
C THR A 125 13.82 12.51 8.77
N ARG A 126 13.96 12.37 7.46
CA ARG A 126 13.39 11.23 6.75
C ARG A 126 13.96 9.91 7.29
N GLU A 127 15.23 9.89 7.66
CA GLU A 127 15.99 8.73 8.14
C GLU A 127 15.71 8.39 9.61
N GLY A 128 15.03 9.28 10.34
CA GLY A 128 14.61 9.06 11.74
C GLY A 128 15.45 9.81 12.77
N ASP A 129 16.41 10.62 12.34
CA ASP A 129 17.27 11.39 13.25
C ASP A 129 16.54 12.64 13.78
N PRO A 130 16.78 13.04 15.04
CA PRO A 130 16.26 14.31 15.56
C PRO A 130 16.70 15.53 14.74
N THR A 131 15.78 16.46 14.48
CA THR A 131 16.09 17.77 13.88
C THR A 131 15.38 18.90 14.63
N SER A 132 15.83 20.14 14.40
CA SER A 132 15.10 21.35 14.80
C SER A 132 14.00 21.69 13.79
N TRP A 133 13.05 22.53 14.21
CA TRP A 133 11.95 23.05 13.39
C TRP A 133 12.40 23.76 12.12
#